data_AF-A0AAP0HED4-F1
#
_entry.id   AF-A0AAP0HED4-F1
#
_cell.length_a   1.000
_cell.length_b   1.000
_cell.length_c   1.000
_cell.angle_alpha   90.00
_cell.angle_beta   90.00
_cell.angle_gamma   90.00
#
_symmetry.space_group_name_H-M   'P 1'
#
loop_
_entity.id
_entity.type
_entity.pdbx_description
1 polymer ?
#
loop_
_entity_poly.entity_id
_entity_poly.type
_entity_poly.pdbx_seq_one_letter_code
_entity_poly.pdbx_strand_id
1 'polypeptide(L)'
;MSGSAPNLLSAHVEIIHHHFKSYYHTLDLAAAADVSQILFPSGHRNPIEIPFLWLGDLHPYVFTNLLRSYLLQHDEIHPQFEQNEEDEETEDEEIDPQFDELDEEEIEVGESCEFLKKQWPLMNAWKIQSRKLTTRIDQIERGLRLMVPALMNRVRKAQSGFVTKVGSGEVAAAVAAAEMEEEMVGIVMDANRLRKDVISEIVSVTSVYQGALFLEGLAQFLVGIREERLLQEFKKCKLVIK
;
A
#
# COMPACT_ATOMS: atom_id res chain seq x y z
N MET A 1 27.90 16.86 15.43
CA MET A 1 27.08 15.80 16.05
C MET A 1 26.01 15.36 15.05
N SER A 2 26.23 14.27 14.31
CA SER A 2 25.37 13.83 13.19
C SER A 2 24.79 12.41 13.37
N GLY A 3 25.17 11.71 14.45
CA GLY A 3 24.79 10.32 14.68
C GLY A 3 23.38 10.07 15.25
N SER A 4 22.54 11.09 15.48
CA SER A 4 21.20 10.88 16.09
C SER A 4 20.06 10.73 15.07
N ALA A 5 20.18 11.35 13.90
CA ALA A 5 19.13 11.36 12.88
C ALA A 5 18.78 9.96 12.30
N PRO A 6 19.74 9.09 11.92
CA PRO A 6 19.41 7.77 11.37
C PRO A 6 18.80 6.83 12.42
N ASN A 7 19.25 6.92 13.68
CA ASN A 7 18.67 6.15 14.78
C ASN A 7 17.24 6.59 15.10
N LEU A 8 16.97 7.91 15.00
CA LEU A 8 15.63 8.45 15.18
C LEU A 8 14.68 7.99 14.07
N LEU A 9 15.11 8.03 12.80
CA LEU A 9 14.28 7.57 11.69
C LEU A 9 13.97 6.07 11.79
N SER A 10 14.97 5.25 12.14
CA SER A 10 14.77 3.81 12.38
C SER A 10 13.74 3.55 13.47
N ALA A 11 13.81 4.29 14.59
CA ALA A 11 12.81 4.18 15.65
C ALA A 11 11.40 4.56 15.18
N HIS A 12 11.25 5.60 14.36
CA HIS A 12 9.94 5.97 13.80
C HIS A 12 9.39 4.92 12.84
N VAL A 13 10.23 4.33 12.00
CA VAL A 13 9.84 3.22 11.11
C VAL A 13 9.31 2.05 11.93
N GLU A 14 10.00 1.67 13.02
CA GLU A 14 9.56 0.62 13.93
C GLU A 14 8.23 0.95 14.61
N ILE A 15 8.06 2.19 15.07
CA ILE A 15 6.81 2.67 15.70
C ILE A 15 5.65 2.58 14.70
N ILE A 16 5.80 3.11 13.49
CA ILE A 16 4.74 3.08 12.47
C ILE A 16 4.44 1.64 12.04
N HIS A 17 5.47 0.81 11.85
CA HIS A 17 5.28 -0.62 11.56
C HIS A 17 4.50 -1.33 12.67
N HIS A 18 4.80 -1.00 13.93
CA HIS A 18 4.06 -1.51 15.08
C HIS A 18 2.60 -1.06 15.08
N HIS A 19 2.30 0.20 14.72
CA HIS A 19 0.92 0.67 14.57
C HIS A 19 0.14 -0.15 13.54
N PHE A 20 0.72 -0.46 12.38
CA PHE A 20 0.06 -1.34 11.40
C PHE A 20 -0.18 -2.76 11.94
N LYS A 21 0.78 -3.33 12.67
CA LYS A 21 0.58 -4.63 13.31
C LYS A 21 -0.53 -4.59 14.37
N SER A 22 -0.54 -3.56 15.19
CA SER A 22 -1.56 -3.33 16.22
C SER A 22 -2.94 -3.13 15.59
N TYR A 23 -3.03 -2.41 14.47
CA TYR A 23 -4.29 -2.23 13.73
C TYR A 23 -4.91 -3.58 13.35
N TYR A 24 -4.15 -4.44 12.67
CA TYR A 24 -4.65 -5.76 12.29
C TYR A 24 -4.89 -6.69 13.49
N HIS A 25 -4.14 -6.53 14.58
CA HIS A 25 -4.43 -7.23 15.81
C HIS A 25 -5.77 -6.80 16.42
N THR A 26 -6.09 -5.52 16.42
CA THR A 26 -7.41 -5.02 16.84
C THR A 26 -8.53 -5.58 15.95
N LEU A 27 -8.30 -5.70 14.63
CA LEU A 27 -9.25 -6.34 13.74
C LEU A 27 -9.41 -7.85 14.04
N ASP A 28 -8.34 -8.54 14.45
CA ASP A 28 -8.44 -9.94 14.90
C ASP A 28 -9.31 -10.06 16.15
N LEU A 29 -9.14 -9.16 17.13
CA LEU A 29 -9.95 -9.12 18.35
C LEU A 29 -11.42 -8.80 18.05
N ALA A 30 -11.67 -7.84 17.15
CA ALA A 30 -13.02 -7.50 16.72
C ALA A 30 -13.69 -8.67 15.97
N ALA A 31 -12.95 -9.35 15.08
CA ALA A 31 -13.45 -10.53 14.38
C ALA A 31 -13.80 -11.67 15.34
N ALA A 32 -12.96 -11.91 16.36
CA ALA A 32 -13.22 -12.94 17.37
C ALA A 32 -14.45 -12.63 18.24
N ALA A 33 -14.79 -11.35 18.41
CA ALA A 33 -16.00 -10.95 19.13
C ALA A 33 -17.26 -11.04 18.26
N ASP A 34 -17.18 -10.53 17.03
CA ASP A 34 -18.27 -10.52 16.04
C ASP A 34 -17.68 -10.26 14.65
N VAL A 35 -17.53 -11.32 13.85
CA VAL A 35 -16.93 -11.25 12.51
C VAL A 35 -17.77 -10.41 11.53
N SER A 36 -19.07 -10.24 11.81
CA SER A 36 -19.95 -9.45 10.95
C SER A 36 -19.58 -7.97 10.95
N GLN A 37 -18.99 -7.45 12.04
CA GLN A 37 -18.50 -6.07 12.12
C GLN A 37 -17.36 -5.80 11.15
N ILE A 38 -16.58 -6.84 10.82
CA ILE A 38 -15.47 -6.75 9.87
C ILE A 38 -15.95 -6.96 8.44
N LEU A 39 -16.78 -7.99 8.22
CA LEU A 39 -17.23 -8.38 6.88
C LEU A 39 -18.33 -7.46 6.33
N PHE A 40 -19.18 -6.93 7.21
CA PHE A 40 -20.34 -6.10 6.87
C PHE A 40 -20.43 -4.87 7.79
N PRO A 41 -19.41 -3.98 7.76
CA PRO A 41 -19.41 -2.78 8.58
C PRO A 41 -20.61 -1.89 8.24
N SER A 42 -21.60 -1.83 9.13
CA SER A 42 -22.87 -1.13 8.94
C SER A 42 -22.64 0.38 8.82
N GLY A 43 -22.75 0.91 7.60
CA GLY A 43 -22.89 2.36 7.34
C GLY A 43 -21.60 3.21 7.32
N HIS A 44 -20.42 2.63 7.53
CA HIS A 44 -19.16 3.40 7.65
C HIS A 44 -18.21 3.29 6.46
N ARG A 45 -18.45 2.38 5.51
CA ARG A 45 -17.58 2.22 4.34
C ARG A 45 -18.08 3.09 3.19
N ASN A 46 -17.18 3.92 2.68
CA ASN A 46 -17.49 4.76 1.54
C ASN A 46 -17.26 4.00 0.20
N PRO A 47 -17.88 4.44 -0.92
CA PRO A 47 -17.73 3.76 -2.20
C PRO A 47 -16.31 3.74 -2.78
N ILE A 48 -15.45 4.69 -2.40
CA ILE A 48 -14.05 4.76 -2.87
C ILE A 48 -13.21 3.64 -2.24
N GLU A 49 -13.54 3.21 -1.02
CA GLU A 49 -12.83 2.12 -0.36
C GLU A 49 -13.11 0.76 -1.02
N ILE A 50 -14.33 0.52 -1.49
CA ILE A 50 -14.83 -0.80 -1.93
C ILE A 50 -13.89 -1.54 -2.89
N PRO A 51 -13.33 -0.92 -3.95
CA PRO A 51 -12.43 -1.60 -4.89
C PRO A 51 -11.14 -2.13 -4.25
N PHE A 52 -10.74 -1.59 -3.10
CA PHE A 52 -9.52 -1.96 -2.41
C PHE A 52 -9.74 -2.96 -1.28
N LEU A 53 -10.99 -3.28 -0.93
CA LEU A 53 -11.32 -4.17 0.18
C LEU A 53 -11.36 -5.64 -0.23
N TRP A 54 -10.96 -6.49 0.70
CA TRP A 54 -11.00 -7.94 0.62
C TRP A 54 -11.14 -8.51 2.03
N LEU A 55 -12.16 -9.32 2.33
CA LEU A 55 -12.36 -9.87 3.69
C LEU A 55 -12.32 -8.79 4.80
N GLY A 56 -13.02 -7.67 4.56
CA GLY A 56 -13.22 -6.61 5.54
C GLY A 56 -12.14 -5.53 5.63
N ASP A 57 -10.99 -5.67 4.96
CA ASP A 57 -9.94 -4.62 4.92
C ASP A 57 -9.12 -4.67 3.62
N LEU A 58 -8.07 -3.87 3.48
CA LEU A 58 -7.25 -3.74 2.28
C LEU A 58 -6.83 -5.08 1.69
N HIS A 59 -6.91 -5.21 0.38
CA HIS A 59 -6.34 -6.32 -0.35
C HIS A 59 -4.81 -6.28 -0.25
N PRO A 60 -4.09 -7.39 0.07
CA PRO A 60 -2.64 -7.35 0.27
C PRO A 60 -1.83 -6.89 -0.95
N TYR A 61 -2.33 -7.08 -2.18
CA TYR A 61 -1.75 -6.47 -3.38
C TYR A 61 -1.70 -4.95 -3.36
N VAL A 62 -2.53 -4.26 -2.57
CA VAL A 62 -2.41 -2.79 -2.42
C VAL A 62 -1.01 -2.43 -1.91
N PHE A 63 -0.44 -3.22 -1.02
CA PHE A 63 0.90 -2.97 -0.46
C PHE A 63 1.98 -3.13 -1.53
N THR A 64 1.93 -4.19 -2.33
CA THR A 64 2.91 -4.41 -3.40
C THR A 64 2.71 -3.42 -4.54
N ASN A 65 1.47 -3.06 -4.88
CA ASN A 65 1.18 -2.08 -5.92
C ASN A 65 1.66 -0.67 -5.53
N LEU A 66 1.47 -0.27 -4.27
CA LEU A 66 2.02 0.98 -3.74
C LEU A 66 3.55 0.96 -3.82
N LEU A 67 4.17 -0.15 -3.44
CA LEU A 67 5.62 -0.28 -3.54
C LEU A 67 6.10 -0.19 -5.00
N ARG A 68 5.39 -0.82 -5.94
CA ARG A 68 5.69 -0.76 -7.38
C ARG A 68 5.50 0.64 -7.95
N SER A 69 4.54 1.43 -7.47
CA SER A 69 4.36 2.80 -7.97
C SER A 69 5.57 3.68 -7.69
N TYR A 70 6.27 3.47 -6.58
CA TYR A 70 7.54 4.16 -6.31
C TYR A 70 8.65 3.73 -7.26
N LEU A 71 8.65 2.49 -7.75
CA LEU A 71 9.69 2.01 -8.67
C LEU A 71 9.46 2.54 -10.10
N LEU A 72 8.20 2.53 -10.57
CA LEU A 72 7.85 2.93 -11.94
C LEU A 72 8.01 4.44 -12.18
N GLN A 73 7.71 5.29 -11.18
CA GLN A 73 7.85 6.75 -11.30
C GLN A 73 9.30 7.21 -11.58
N HIS A 74 10.29 6.36 -11.35
CA HIS A 74 11.69 6.68 -11.57
C HIS A 74 12.29 6.12 -12.87
N ASP A 75 11.58 5.22 -13.56
CA ASP A 75 12.05 4.69 -14.86
C ASP A 75 11.79 5.70 -16.00
N GLU A 76 10.82 6.62 -15.86
CA GLU A 76 10.45 7.59 -16.90
C GLU A 76 11.32 8.86 -16.93
N ILE A 77 12.19 9.10 -15.94
CA ILE A 77 13.02 10.32 -15.83
C ILE A 77 14.44 10.11 -16.43
N HIS A 78 14.69 9.01 -17.12
CA HIS A 78 15.94 8.82 -17.87
C HIS A 78 15.71 9.05 -19.38
N PRO A 79 16.01 10.25 -19.92
CA PRO A 79 16.45 10.30 -21.30
C PRO A 79 17.70 9.43 -21.42
N GLN A 80 17.73 8.62 -22.46
CA GLN A 80 18.83 7.77 -22.86
C GLN A 80 20.11 8.60 -23.03
N PHE A 81 20.88 8.78 -21.96
CA PHE A 81 22.31 8.95 -22.10
C PHE A 81 22.90 7.55 -22.16
N GLU A 82 22.81 6.95 -23.35
CA GLU A 82 23.70 5.87 -23.73
C GLU A 82 25.12 6.40 -23.56
N GLN A 83 25.84 5.81 -22.60
CA GLN A 83 27.28 5.99 -22.48
C GLN A 83 27.92 5.34 -23.70
N ASN A 84 28.14 6.13 -24.74
CA ASN A 84 29.14 5.79 -25.75
C ASN A 84 30.50 6.20 -25.18
N GLU A 85 31.25 5.20 -24.73
CA GLU A 85 32.69 5.29 -24.57
C GLU A 85 33.31 5.45 -25.96
N GLU A 86 33.58 6.68 -26.39
CA GLU A 86 34.57 6.95 -27.43
C GLU A 86 35.43 8.14 -26.98
N ASP A 87 36.71 7.85 -26.77
CA ASP A 87 37.79 8.81 -26.55
C ASP A 87 37.87 9.79 -27.72
N GLU A 88 37.93 11.10 -27.46
CA GLU A 88 38.71 12.04 -28.29
C GLU A 88 38.98 13.35 -27.51
N GLU A 89 40.26 13.67 -27.37
CA GLU A 89 40.80 14.92 -26.81
C GLU A 89 40.41 16.11 -27.71
N THR A 90 39.92 17.23 -27.16
CA THR A 90 40.23 18.59 -27.66
C THR A 90 39.76 19.73 -26.74
N GLU A 91 40.77 20.47 -26.29
CA GLU A 91 40.93 21.90 -25.99
C GLU A 91 39.71 22.85 -25.84
N ASP A 92 39.72 23.55 -24.69
CA ASP A 92 39.28 24.91 -24.37
C ASP A 92 38.42 25.70 -25.38
N GLU A 93 37.14 25.98 -25.04
CA GLU A 93 36.46 27.22 -25.42
C GLU A 93 35.56 27.74 -24.28
N GLU A 94 35.74 29.02 -23.95
CA GLU A 94 34.98 29.81 -22.97
C GLU A 94 33.50 29.96 -23.40
N ILE A 95 32.55 29.76 -22.48
CA ILE A 95 31.13 30.06 -22.71
C ILE A 95 30.66 31.14 -21.72
N ASP A 96 30.27 32.27 -22.30
CA ASP A 96 29.64 33.47 -21.75
C ASP A 96 28.22 33.18 -21.21
N PRO A 97 27.82 33.61 -19.99
CA PRO A 97 26.49 33.33 -19.46
C PRO A 97 25.51 34.46 -19.79
N GLN A 98 24.76 34.32 -20.88
CA GLN A 98 23.58 35.16 -21.13
C GLN A 98 22.31 34.36 -20.80
N PHE A 99 21.86 34.49 -19.54
CA PHE A 99 20.63 33.91 -19.03
C PHE A 99 19.50 34.92 -19.30
N ASP A 100 18.70 34.71 -20.35
CA ASP A 100 17.51 35.54 -20.60
C ASP A 100 16.37 35.12 -19.67
N GLU A 101 15.90 36.10 -18.90
CA GLU A 101 14.71 36.09 -18.08
C GLU A 101 13.46 35.76 -18.91
N LEU A 102 12.70 34.76 -18.48
CA LEU A 102 11.28 34.67 -18.80
C LEU A 102 10.51 34.53 -17.50
N ASP A 103 9.75 35.59 -17.20
CA ASP A 103 8.78 35.69 -16.13
C ASP A 103 7.75 34.54 -16.22
N GLU A 104 7.88 33.54 -15.35
CA GLU A 104 6.78 32.62 -15.04
C GLU A 104 6.06 33.16 -13.81
N GLU A 105 4.83 33.64 -14.03
CA GLU A 105 3.90 34.06 -12.99
C GLU A 105 3.81 33.00 -11.88
N GLU A 106 4.20 33.44 -10.69
CA GLU A 106 4.20 32.69 -9.44
C GLU A 106 2.76 32.27 -9.08
N ILE A 107 2.38 31.04 -9.43
CA ILE A 107 1.23 30.38 -8.80
C ILE A 107 1.71 29.91 -7.43
N GLU A 108 1.34 30.67 -6.41
CA GLU A 108 1.58 30.41 -4.99
C GLU A 108 0.86 29.10 -4.55
N VAL A 109 1.46 27.95 -4.88
CA VAL A 109 1.09 26.64 -4.33
C VAL A 109 1.86 26.48 -3.03
N GLY A 110 1.22 26.98 -1.96
CA GLY A 110 1.80 27.12 -0.63
C GLY A 110 2.60 25.92 -0.13
N GLU A 111 3.78 26.23 0.43
CA GLU A 111 4.65 25.59 1.44
C GLU A 111 4.85 24.05 1.48
N SER A 112 3.97 23.23 0.93
CA SER A 112 4.04 21.77 0.91
C SER A 112 5.07 21.25 -0.10
N CYS A 113 5.25 21.93 -1.24
CA CYS A 113 6.18 21.50 -2.29
C CYS A 113 7.65 21.90 -2.05
N GLU A 114 7.92 22.98 -1.30
CA GLU A 114 9.31 23.37 -0.98
C GLU A 114 9.99 22.40 -0.02
N PHE A 115 9.21 21.76 0.87
CA PHE A 115 9.71 20.73 1.78
C PHE A 115 10.26 19.51 1.03
N LEU A 116 9.57 19.10 -0.04
CA LEU A 116 9.96 17.96 -0.88
C LEU A 116 11.26 18.24 -1.65
N LYS A 117 11.49 19.48 -2.10
CA LYS A 117 12.73 19.89 -2.81
C LYS A 117 13.99 19.80 -1.95
N LYS A 118 13.89 19.91 -0.62
CA LYS A 118 15.05 19.90 0.31
C LYS A 118 15.50 18.49 0.73
N GLN A 119 14.84 17.42 0.28
CA GLN A 119 15.11 16.06 0.71
C GLN A 119 15.74 15.18 -0.39
N TRP A 120 16.99 15.51 -0.76
CA TRP A 120 17.82 14.69 -1.66
C TRP A 120 17.84 13.17 -1.32
N PRO A 121 17.83 12.74 -0.03
CA PRO A 121 17.74 11.31 0.30
C PRO A 121 16.35 10.68 0.03
N LEU A 122 15.26 11.45 0.06
CA LEU A 122 13.89 10.93 -0.14
C LEU A 122 13.49 10.92 -1.61
N MET A 123 13.91 11.94 -2.39
CA MET A 123 13.77 11.97 -3.85
C MET A 123 14.62 10.90 -4.56
N ASN A 124 15.67 10.37 -3.91
CA ASN A 124 16.58 9.40 -4.48
C ASN A 124 16.51 8.01 -3.83
N ALA A 125 15.69 7.81 -2.79
CA ALA A 125 15.60 6.52 -2.07
C ALA A 125 15.24 5.35 -3.00
N TRP A 126 14.53 5.63 -4.08
CA TRP A 126 14.08 4.66 -5.07
C TRP A 126 14.91 4.68 -6.37
N LYS A 127 15.86 5.61 -6.53
CA LYS A 127 16.77 5.65 -7.70
C LYS A 127 17.75 4.48 -7.74
N ILE A 128 18.12 3.95 -6.58
CA ILE A 128 18.95 2.74 -6.49
C ILE A 128 18.02 1.54 -6.33
N GLN A 129 17.49 1.07 -7.47
CA GLN A 129 16.71 -0.17 -7.49
C GLN A 129 17.64 -1.35 -7.23
N SER A 130 17.53 -1.97 -6.06
CA SER A 130 18.27 -3.20 -5.79
C SER A 130 17.56 -4.38 -6.46
N ARG A 131 18.31 -5.16 -7.25
CA ARG A 131 17.82 -6.47 -7.76
C ARG A 131 17.28 -7.37 -6.64
N LYS A 132 17.81 -7.22 -5.42
CA LYS A 132 17.34 -7.94 -4.23
C LYS A 132 15.91 -7.52 -3.85
N LEU A 133 15.62 -6.22 -3.89
CA LEU A 133 14.30 -5.68 -3.57
C LEU A 133 13.27 -6.16 -4.59
N THR A 134 13.52 -5.98 -5.88
CA THR A 134 12.60 -6.41 -6.95
C THR A 134 12.32 -7.91 -6.90
N THR A 135 13.37 -8.73 -6.74
CA THR A 135 13.22 -10.20 -6.58
C THR A 135 12.35 -10.56 -5.37
N ARG A 136 12.49 -9.84 -4.26
CA ARG A 136 11.68 -10.07 -3.05
C ARG A 136 10.23 -9.68 -3.26
N ILE A 137 9.96 -8.55 -3.93
CA ILE A 137 8.59 -8.17 -4.29
C ILE A 137 7.95 -9.25 -5.18
N ASP A 138 8.68 -9.77 -6.17
CA ASP A 138 8.17 -10.87 -7.01
C ASP A 138 7.87 -12.15 -6.21
N GLN A 139 8.62 -12.42 -5.14
CA GLN A 139 8.38 -13.56 -4.25
C GLN A 139 7.12 -13.35 -3.41
N ILE A 140 6.95 -12.16 -2.84
CA ILE A 140 5.74 -11.76 -2.10
C ILE A 140 4.52 -11.93 -3.01
N GLU A 141 4.55 -11.37 -4.22
CA GLU A 141 3.45 -11.44 -5.19
C GLU A 141 3.15 -12.88 -5.63
N ARG A 142 4.17 -13.74 -5.75
CA ARG A 142 3.97 -15.18 -5.99
C ARG A 142 3.27 -15.86 -4.81
N GLY A 143 3.66 -15.53 -3.58
CA GLY A 143 2.98 -16.00 -2.37
C GLY A 143 1.51 -15.57 -2.34
N LEU A 144 1.23 -14.30 -2.65
CA LEU A 144 -0.12 -13.76 -2.73
C LEU A 144 -0.99 -14.45 -3.77
N ARG A 145 -0.42 -14.80 -4.94
CA ARG A 145 -1.11 -15.58 -5.99
C ARG A 145 -1.58 -16.95 -5.51
N LEU A 146 -0.96 -17.52 -4.48
CA LEU A 146 -1.36 -18.79 -3.89
C LEU A 146 -2.32 -18.58 -2.71
N MET A 147 -2.00 -17.65 -1.82
CA MET A 147 -2.72 -17.48 -0.55
C MET A 147 -4.08 -16.80 -0.70
N VAL A 148 -4.18 -15.76 -1.54
CA VAL A 148 -5.45 -15.04 -1.73
C VAL A 148 -6.53 -15.96 -2.31
N PRO A 149 -6.29 -16.73 -3.39
CA PRO A 149 -7.28 -17.67 -3.89
C PRO A 149 -7.59 -18.81 -2.91
N ALA A 150 -6.60 -19.27 -2.13
CA ALA A 150 -6.81 -20.31 -1.13
C ALA A 150 -7.78 -19.87 -0.02
N LEU A 151 -7.62 -18.64 0.49
CA LEU A 151 -8.55 -18.07 1.47
C LEU A 151 -9.94 -17.83 0.86
N MET A 152 -10.02 -17.35 -0.38
CA MET A 152 -11.32 -17.22 -1.08
C MET A 152 -12.01 -18.56 -1.35
N ASN A 153 -11.25 -19.63 -1.61
CA ASN A 153 -11.79 -20.99 -1.71
C ASN A 153 -12.41 -21.43 -0.38
N ARG A 154 -11.76 -21.12 0.76
CA ARG A 154 -12.31 -21.41 2.10
C ARG A 154 -13.61 -20.66 2.37
N VAL A 155 -13.68 -19.38 2.03
CA VAL A 155 -14.94 -18.60 2.13
C VAL A 155 -16.05 -19.27 1.34
N ARG A 156 -15.81 -19.58 0.06
CA ARG A 156 -16.81 -20.24 -0.79
C ARG A 156 -17.24 -21.58 -0.23
N LYS A 157 -16.31 -22.36 0.35
CA LYS A 157 -16.63 -23.65 0.98
C LYS A 157 -17.47 -23.47 2.25
N ALA A 158 -17.14 -22.51 3.11
CA ALA A 158 -17.90 -22.20 4.31
C ALA A 158 -19.34 -21.78 3.96
N GLN A 159 -19.49 -20.84 3.03
CA GLN A 159 -20.80 -20.35 2.55
C GLN A 159 -21.60 -21.46 1.87
N SER A 160 -20.99 -22.26 0.98
CA SER A 160 -21.67 -23.39 0.34
C SER A 160 -22.09 -24.44 1.36
N GLY A 161 -21.25 -24.74 2.36
CA GLY A 161 -21.57 -25.67 3.43
C GLY A 161 -22.77 -25.21 4.25
N PHE A 162 -22.84 -23.92 4.58
CA PHE A 162 -24.00 -23.32 5.23
C PHE A 162 -25.28 -23.51 4.40
N VAL A 163 -25.26 -23.12 3.11
CA VAL A 163 -26.43 -23.23 2.22
C VAL A 163 -26.90 -24.68 2.09
N THR A 164 -25.98 -25.64 1.97
CA THR A 164 -26.33 -27.07 1.88
C THR A 164 -26.96 -27.60 3.17
N LYS A 165 -26.39 -27.28 4.35
CA LYS A 165 -26.91 -27.74 5.65
C LYS A 165 -28.29 -27.15 5.95
N VAL A 166 -28.49 -25.86 5.67
CA VAL A 166 -29.79 -25.20 5.87
C VAL A 166 -30.82 -25.68 4.86
N GLY A 167 -30.44 -25.80 3.58
CA GLY A 167 -31.36 -26.21 2.51
C GLY A 167 -31.81 -27.66 2.60
N SER A 168 -31.01 -28.55 3.19
CA SER A 168 -31.39 -29.95 3.45
C SER A 168 -32.25 -30.13 4.71
N GLY A 169 -32.24 -29.17 5.63
CA GLY A 169 -32.94 -29.25 6.91
C GLY A 169 -32.34 -30.23 7.91
N GLU A 170 -31.16 -30.81 7.62
CA GLU A 170 -30.47 -31.75 8.50
C GLU A 170 -30.01 -31.10 9.82
N VAL A 171 -29.74 -29.79 9.78
CA VAL A 171 -29.22 -29.02 10.91
C VAL A 171 -30.04 -27.74 11.06
N ALA A 172 -30.31 -27.34 12.31
CA ALA A 172 -30.96 -26.06 12.58
C ALA A 172 -30.13 -24.91 12.02
N ALA A 173 -30.78 -23.94 11.38
CA ALA A 173 -30.08 -22.82 10.73
C ALA A 173 -29.13 -22.05 11.66
N ALA A 174 -29.48 -21.93 12.95
CA ALA A 174 -28.62 -21.30 13.95
C ALA A 174 -27.30 -22.06 14.18
N VAL A 175 -27.33 -23.39 14.17
CA VAL A 175 -26.13 -24.22 14.35
C VAL A 175 -25.24 -24.13 13.10
N ALA A 176 -25.84 -24.23 11.91
CA ALA A 176 -25.09 -24.08 10.66
C ALA A 176 -24.48 -22.66 10.52
N ALA A 177 -25.18 -21.62 10.98
CA ALA A 177 -24.68 -20.25 11.01
C ALA A 177 -23.48 -20.11 11.94
N ALA A 178 -23.55 -20.67 13.16
CA ALA A 178 -22.45 -20.62 14.13
C ALA A 178 -21.17 -21.30 13.60
N GLU A 179 -21.29 -22.47 12.96
CA GLU A 179 -20.15 -23.16 12.33
C GLU A 179 -19.53 -22.34 11.18
N MET A 180 -20.38 -21.70 10.36
CA MET A 180 -19.91 -20.81 9.29
C MET A 180 -19.20 -19.59 9.88
N GLU A 181 -19.76 -18.99 10.92
CA GLU A 181 -19.19 -17.85 11.62
C GLU A 181 -17.80 -18.16 12.17
N GLU A 182 -17.65 -19.30 12.85
CA GLU A 182 -16.35 -19.76 13.38
C GLU A 182 -15.29 -19.90 12.27
N GLU A 183 -15.63 -20.52 11.12
CA GLU A 183 -14.71 -20.61 9.98
C GLU A 183 -14.39 -19.23 9.38
N MET A 184 -15.37 -18.33 9.32
CA MET A 184 -15.16 -16.96 8.82
C MET A 184 -14.24 -16.16 9.73
N VAL A 185 -14.32 -16.32 11.05
CA VAL A 185 -13.35 -15.74 12.02
C VAL A 185 -11.94 -16.21 11.68
N GLY A 186 -11.74 -17.52 11.52
CA GLY A 186 -10.44 -18.09 11.17
C GLY A 186 -9.89 -17.54 9.84
N ILE A 187 -10.74 -17.42 8.82
CA ILE A 187 -10.36 -16.85 7.52
C ILE A 187 -9.94 -15.38 7.64
N VAL A 188 -10.66 -14.57 8.41
CA VAL A 188 -10.34 -13.14 8.60
C VAL A 188 -9.00 -13.01 9.35
N MET A 189 -8.77 -13.81 10.38
CA MET A 189 -7.50 -13.82 11.12
C MET A 189 -6.32 -14.21 10.23
N ASP A 190 -6.49 -15.21 9.37
CA ASP A 190 -5.47 -15.61 8.39
C ASP A 190 -5.21 -14.52 7.34
N ALA A 191 -6.25 -13.81 6.90
CA ALA A 191 -6.13 -12.68 6.00
C ALA A 191 -5.36 -11.52 6.65
N ASN A 192 -5.65 -11.20 7.91
CA ASN A 192 -4.94 -10.19 8.69
C ASN A 192 -3.49 -10.59 8.95
N ARG A 193 -3.23 -11.87 9.21
CA ARG A 193 -1.87 -12.41 9.30
C ARG A 193 -1.13 -12.21 7.98
N LEU A 194 -1.73 -12.54 6.85
CA LEU A 194 -1.13 -12.32 5.53
C LEU A 194 -0.77 -10.84 5.31
N ARG A 195 -1.65 -9.91 5.70
CA ARG A 195 -1.36 -8.45 5.59
C ARG A 195 -0.17 -8.03 6.46
N LYS A 196 -0.15 -8.47 7.72
CA LYS A 196 0.97 -8.21 8.65
C LYS A 196 2.29 -8.77 8.12
N ASP A 197 2.25 -9.98 7.56
CA ASP A 197 3.43 -10.67 7.01
C ASP A 197 3.96 -9.92 5.78
N VAL A 198 3.10 -9.54 4.83
CA VAL A 198 3.49 -8.76 3.64
C VAL A 198 4.12 -7.42 4.01
N ILE A 199 3.47 -6.64 4.90
CA ILE A 199 4.02 -5.35 5.35
C ILE A 199 5.38 -5.56 6.03
N SER A 200 5.51 -6.60 6.87
CA SER A 200 6.77 -6.91 7.55
C SER A 200 7.86 -7.35 6.59
N GLU A 201 7.52 -8.13 5.57
CA GLU A 201 8.48 -8.56 4.56
C GLU A 201 8.97 -7.36 3.75
N ILE A 202 8.07 -6.48 3.29
CA ILE A 202 8.43 -5.24 2.59
C ILE A 202 9.38 -4.39 3.44
N VAL A 203 9.03 -4.10 4.70
CA VAL A 203 9.86 -3.28 5.61
C VAL A 203 11.23 -3.94 5.85
N SER A 204 11.30 -5.28 5.89
CA SER A 204 12.57 -5.99 6.13
C SER A 204 13.54 -5.98 4.94
N VAL A 205 13.04 -5.76 3.72
CA VAL A 205 13.84 -5.78 2.49
C VAL A 205 14.17 -4.38 1.97
N THR A 206 13.56 -3.35 2.56
CA THR A 206 13.83 -1.94 2.26
C THR A 206 14.94 -1.37 3.15
N SER A 207 15.62 -0.33 2.67
CA SER A 207 16.42 0.53 3.55
C SER A 207 15.51 1.31 4.51
N VAL A 208 16.07 1.86 5.59
CA VAL A 208 15.30 2.67 6.57
C VAL A 208 14.52 3.81 5.88
N TYR A 209 15.11 4.48 4.89
CA TYR A 209 14.44 5.56 4.14
C TYR A 209 13.33 5.05 3.24
N GLN A 210 13.56 3.96 2.50
CA GLN A 210 12.53 3.33 1.66
C GLN A 210 11.37 2.79 2.51
N GLY A 211 11.67 2.18 3.66
CA GLY A 211 10.68 1.71 4.62
C GLY A 211 9.85 2.86 5.20
N ALA A 212 10.49 3.98 5.54
CA ALA A 212 9.80 5.18 6.00
C ALA A 212 8.81 5.71 4.95
N LEU A 213 9.27 5.91 3.70
CA LEU A 213 8.44 6.39 2.60
C LEU A 213 7.29 5.43 2.28
N PHE A 214 7.55 4.12 2.28
CA PHE A 214 6.53 3.11 2.05
C PHE A 214 5.44 3.15 3.13
N LEU A 215 5.82 3.20 4.41
CA LEU A 215 4.88 3.23 5.52
C LEU A 215 4.11 4.56 5.59
N GLU A 216 4.77 5.68 5.30
CA GLU A 216 4.13 6.98 5.17
C GLU A 216 3.07 6.95 4.06
N GLY A 217 3.44 6.51 2.86
CA GLY A 217 2.50 6.44 1.75
C GLY A 217 1.35 5.47 2.01
N LEU A 218 1.59 4.36 2.71
CA LEU A 218 0.53 3.45 3.11
C LEU A 218 -0.43 4.10 4.12
N ALA A 219 0.10 4.87 5.07
CA ALA A 219 -0.71 5.63 6.02
C ALA A 219 -1.51 6.73 5.32
N GLN A 220 -0.89 7.48 4.41
CA GLN A 220 -1.55 8.48 3.59
C GLN A 220 -2.64 7.87 2.71
N PHE A 221 -2.41 6.70 2.12
CA PHE A 221 -3.42 5.97 1.35
C PHE A 221 -4.63 5.62 2.22
N LEU A 222 -4.41 5.04 3.41
CA LEU A 222 -5.49 4.68 4.35
C LEU A 222 -6.29 5.88 4.85
N VAL A 223 -5.63 7.00 5.13
CA VAL A 223 -6.29 8.24 5.55
C VAL A 223 -7.03 8.87 4.37
N GLY A 224 -6.39 8.92 3.20
CA GLY A 224 -6.92 9.54 1.98
C GLY A 224 -8.17 8.85 1.45
N ILE A 225 -8.22 7.51 1.44
CA ILE A 225 -9.44 6.79 1.02
C ILE A 225 -10.63 7.04 1.96
N ARG A 226 -10.40 7.62 3.16
CA ARG A 226 -11.43 8.00 4.14
C ARG A 226 -11.66 9.52 4.21
N GLU A 227 -11.05 10.31 3.32
CA GLU A 227 -11.13 11.76 3.37
C GLU A 227 -12.45 12.29 2.77
N GLU A 228 -13.20 13.08 3.54
CA GLU A 228 -14.51 13.62 3.12
C GLU A 228 -14.42 14.53 1.89
N ARG A 229 -13.31 15.27 1.71
CA ARG A 229 -13.12 16.15 0.55
C ARG A 229 -13.00 15.34 -0.75
N LEU A 230 -12.19 14.29 -0.74
CA LEU A 230 -12.07 13.36 -1.88
C LEU A 230 -13.40 12.68 -2.16
N LEU A 231 -14.17 12.34 -1.11
CA LEU A 231 -15.52 11.80 -1.26
C LEU A 231 -16.49 12.78 -1.93
N GLN A 232 -16.37 14.08 -1.64
CA GLN A 232 -17.18 15.12 -2.28
C GLN A 232 -16.81 15.28 -3.76
N GLU A 233 -15.52 15.30 -4.10
CA GLU A 233 -15.08 15.37 -5.50
C GLU A 233 -15.51 14.12 -6.30
N PHE A 234 -15.37 12.92 -5.72
CA PHE A 234 -15.82 11.69 -6.37
C PHE A 234 -17.34 11.68 -6.63
N LYS A 235 -18.15 12.22 -5.70
CA LYS A 235 -19.60 12.39 -5.91
C LYS A 235 -19.92 13.37 -7.06
N LYS A 236 -19.05 14.34 -7.33
CA LYS A 236 -19.19 15.28 -8.46
C LYS A 236 -18.83 14.63 -9.80
N CYS A 237 -18.03 13.56 -9.80
CA CYS A 237 -17.78 12.73 -10.97
C CYS A 237 -19.07 11.99 -11.36
N LYS A 238 -19.95 12.67 -12.11
CA LYS A 238 -21.10 12.02 -12.75
C LYS A 238 -20.57 10.94 -13.69
N LEU A 239 -20.89 9.69 -13.37
CA LEU A 239 -20.70 8.55 -14.27
C LEU A 239 -21.48 8.81 -15.58
N VAL A 240 -20.77 9.33 -16.59
CA VAL A 240 -21.24 9.22 -17.98
C VAL A 240 -20.92 7.80 -18.42
N ILE A 241 -21.75 6.84 -17.99
CA ILE A 241 -21.75 5.51 -18.59
C ILE A 241 -22.53 5.66 -19.90
N LYS A 242 -21.81 5.66 -21.03
CA LYS A 242 -22.38 5.48 -22.36
C LYS A 242 -22.43 4.00 -22.69
#